data_AF-A0A0F7KH06-F1
#
_entry.id   AF-A0A0F7KH06-F1
#
_cell.length_a   1.000
_cell.length_b   1.000
_cell.length_c   1.000
_cell.angle_alpha   90.00
_cell.angle_beta   90.00
_cell.angle_gamma   90.00
#
_symmetry.space_group_name_H-M   'P 1'
#
loop_
_entity.id
_entity.type
_entity.pdbx_description
1 polymer ?
#
loop_
_entity_poly.entity_id
_entity_poly.type
_entity_poly.pdbx_seq_one_letter_code
_entity_poly.pdbx_strand_id
1 'polypeptide(L)'
;MNGLVESVIAETQDISRTEIDEEQVRAFDAEADFIGLSISLLIEVGSYVCVVGNLYPVKTRSWNRDQAILGDDLVRLYKLIDGLLDQTCKHRREISFVLGRLAFECIINLRYLIAYASEELFFSYRRYSLQHERQLLERIKVNIEVRGGQGLTIERRMINSIE
;
A
#
# COMPACT_ATOMS: atom_id res chain seq x y z
N MET A 1 3.65 17.95 20.65
CA MET A 1 4.14 17.67 19.28
C MET A 1 5.54 17.07 19.32
N ASN A 2 6.46 17.62 20.12
CA ASN A 2 7.84 17.12 20.23
C ASN A 2 7.98 15.66 20.72
N GLY A 3 7.20 15.22 21.72
CA GLY A 3 7.35 13.86 22.26
C GLY A 3 6.92 12.70 21.36
N LEU A 4 6.03 12.92 20.37
CA LEU A 4 5.65 11.88 19.40
C LEU A 4 6.68 11.76 18.28
N VAL A 5 7.24 12.90 17.87
CA VAL A 5 8.34 12.93 16.89
C VAL A 5 9.57 12.26 17.49
N GLU A 6 9.87 12.50 18.77
CA GLU A 6 10.97 11.83 19.50
C GLU A 6 10.76 10.31 19.63
N SER A 7 9.54 9.83 19.90
CA SER A 7 9.28 8.38 20.00
C SER A 7 9.34 7.67 18.65
N VAL A 8 8.83 8.28 17.58
CA VAL A 8 8.96 7.75 16.22
C VAL A 8 10.43 7.76 15.78
N ILE A 9 11.16 8.83 16.08
CA ILE A 9 12.60 8.89 15.80
C ILE A 9 13.34 7.76 16.54
N ALA A 10 13.01 7.49 17.80
CA ALA A 10 13.60 6.40 18.57
C ALA A 10 13.30 5.01 17.95
N GLU A 11 12.06 4.73 17.54
CA GLU A 11 11.72 3.46 16.86
C GLU A 11 12.40 3.33 15.48
N THR A 12 12.66 4.45 14.80
CA THR A 12 13.44 4.43 13.54
C THR A 12 14.95 4.24 13.74
N GLN A 13 15.48 4.32 14.97
CA GLN A 13 16.91 4.09 15.24
C GLN A 13 17.33 2.63 15.03
N ASP A 14 16.40 1.68 15.15
CA ASP A 14 16.63 0.26 14.88
C ASP A 14 16.49 -0.11 13.39
N ILE A 15 16.06 0.83 12.53
CA ILE A 15 15.98 0.57 11.09
C ILE A 15 17.39 0.68 10.51
N SER A 16 17.92 -0.47 10.06
CA SER A 16 19.20 -0.52 9.37
C SER A 16 19.14 0.31 8.09
N ARG A 17 19.95 1.36 8.03
CA ARG A 17 20.13 2.14 6.82
C ARG A 17 21.05 1.41 5.85
N THR A 18 20.68 1.41 4.58
CA THR A 18 21.51 0.91 3.51
C THR A 18 22.55 1.97 3.18
N GLU A 19 23.81 1.67 3.44
CA GLU A 19 24.91 2.52 3.00
C GLU A 19 25.04 2.43 1.48
N ILE A 20 25.13 3.59 0.82
CA ILE A 20 25.30 3.69 -0.63
C ILE A 20 26.70 4.26 -0.88
N ASP A 21 27.61 3.40 -1.29
CA ASP A 21 28.93 3.80 -1.78
C ASP A 21 28.85 4.02 -3.31
N GLU A 22 28.97 5.27 -3.74
CA GLU A 22 28.94 5.61 -5.16
C GLU A 22 30.06 4.97 -5.97
N GLU A 23 31.25 4.77 -5.39
CA GLU A 23 32.37 4.12 -6.09
C GLU A 23 32.05 2.64 -6.29
N GLN A 24 31.51 1.98 -5.27
CA GLN A 24 31.05 0.60 -5.34
C GLN A 24 29.95 0.43 -6.40
N VAL A 25 28.94 1.30 -6.40
CA VAL A 25 27.82 1.25 -7.36
C VAL A 25 28.30 1.45 -8.80
N ARG A 26 29.28 2.33 -9.03
CA ARG A 26 29.89 2.52 -10.36
C ARG A 26 30.71 1.30 -10.81
N ALA A 27 31.20 0.50 -9.86
CA ALA A 27 31.95 -0.71 -10.14
C ALA A 27 31.07 -1.95 -10.39
N PHE A 28 29.75 -1.87 -10.15
CA PHE A 28 28.83 -2.97 -10.42
C PHE A 28 28.82 -3.34 -11.91
N ASP A 29 29.03 -4.62 -12.21
CA ASP A 29 29.07 -5.15 -13.58
C ASP A 29 28.06 -6.28 -13.82
N ALA A 30 27.47 -6.85 -12.76
CA ALA A 30 26.48 -7.91 -12.83
C ALA A 30 25.10 -7.47 -12.32
N GLU A 31 24.04 -8.03 -12.91
CA GLU A 31 22.65 -7.81 -12.47
C GLU A 31 22.46 -8.13 -10.98
N ALA A 32 23.18 -9.14 -10.47
CA ALA A 32 23.12 -9.57 -9.09
C ALA A 32 23.54 -8.49 -8.09
N ASP A 33 24.52 -7.65 -8.44
CA ASP A 33 25.02 -6.58 -7.56
C ASP A 33 23.96 -5.50 -7.37
N PHE A 34 23.33 -5.08 -8.47
CA PHE A 34 22.22 -4.13 -8.45
C PHE A 34 21.01 -4.70 -7.72
N ILE A 35 20.70 -5.99 -7.88
CA ILE A 35 19.60 -6.65 -7.16
C ILE A 35 19.88 -6.67 -5.65
N GLY A 36 21.11 -7.00 -5.25
CA GLY A 36 21.52 -7.02 -3.84
C GLY A 36 21.30 -5.66 -3.17
N LEU A 37 21.79 -4.59 -3.80
CA LEU A 37 21.58 -3.22 -3.29
C LEU A 37 20.09 -2.84 -3.29
N SER A 38 19.35 -3.19 -4.33
CA SER A 38 17.90 -2.90 -4.43
C SER A 38 17.11 -3.59 -3.32
N ILE A 39 17.47 -4.83 -2.96
CA ILE A 39 16.87 -5.57 -1.85
C ILE A 39 17.11 -4.84 -0.52
N SER A 40 18.35 -4.44 -0.24
CA SER A 40 18.68 -3.72 0.99
C SER A 40 17.90 -2.41 1.10
N LEU A 41 17.84 -1.63 0.02
CA LEU A 41 17.05 -0.40 -0.04
C LEU A 41 15.56 -0.67 0.16
N LEU A 42 15.00 -1.73 -0.44
CA LEU A 42 13.60 -2.10 -0.27
C LEU A 42 13.27 -2.56 1.14
N ILE A 43 14.19 -3.25 1.83
CA ILE A 43 14.02 -3.63 3.25
C ILE A 43 13.95 -2.37 4.13
N GLU A 44 14.87 -1.44 3.92
CA GLU A 44 14.88 -0.15 4.63
C GLU A 44 13.58 0.63 4.39
N VAL A 45 13.19 0.82 3.12
CA VAL A 45 11.96 1.52 2.77
C VAL A 45 10.72 0.81 3.33
N GLY A 46 10.66 -0.51 3.22
CA GLY A 46 9.57 -1.33 3.77
C GLY A 46 9.42 -1.12 5.28
N SER A 47 10.54 -1.02 5.99
CA SER A 47 10.57 -0.75 7.43
C SER A 47 9.98 0.62 7.77
N TYR A 48 10.38 1.68 7.04
CA TYR A 48 9.79 3.01 7.24
C TYR A 48 8.29 3.04 6.90
N VAL A 49 7.88 2.43 5.80
CA VAL A 49 6.45 2.37 5.41
C VAL A 49 5.64 1.63 6.47
N CYS A 50 6.17 0.56 7.05
CA CYS A 50 5.53 -0.17 8.14
C CYS A 50 5.31 0.72 9.37
N VAL A 51 6.34 1.45 9.82
CA VAL A 51 6.21 2.38 10.95
C VAL A 51 5.18 3.46 10.65
N VAL A 52 5.28 4.14 9.51
CA VAL A 52 4.38 5.23 9.14
C VAL A 52 2.94 4.76 8.99
N GLY A 53 2.72 3.57 8.42
CA GLY A 53 1.40 2.95 8.27
C GLY A 53 0.70 2.62 9.60
N ASN A 54 1.43 2.62 10.72
CA ASN A 54 0.89 2.39 12.07
C ASN A 54 0.76 3.68 12.89
N LEU A 55 1.03 4.86 12.31
CA LEU A 55 0.91 6.13 13.01
C LEU A 55 -0.54 6.63 13.02
N TYR A 56 -1.06 6.92 14.22
CA TYR A 56 -2.38 7.51 14.43
C TYR A 56 -2.26 8.84 15.17
N PRO A 57 -3.16 9.82 14.94
CA PRO A 57 -3.18 11.03 15.73
C PRO A 57 -3.46 10.71 17.20
N VAL A 58 -2.55 11.13 18.10
CA VAL A 58 -2.59 10.80 19.54
C VAL A 58 -3.94 11.11 20.20
N LYS A 59 -4.58 12.21 19.76
CA LYS A 59 -5.85 12.68 20.33
C LYS A 59 -7.04 11.82 19.93
N THR A 60 -7.13 11.46 18.65
CA THR A 60 -8.30 10.73 18.12
C THR A 60 -8.11 9.22 18.21
N ARG A 61 -6.86 8.74 18.20
CA ARG A 61 -6.47 7.32 18.07
C ARG A 61 -7.17 6.63 16.89
N SER A 62 -7.51 7.42 15.87
CA SER A 62 -8.22 6.97 14.69
C SER A 62 -7.91 7.88 13.51
N TRP A 63 -7.96 7.31 12.32
CA TRP A 63 -7.86 8.06 11.08
C TRP A 63 -9.22 8.68 10.72
N ASN A 64 -9.18 9.92 10.23
CA ASN A 64 -10.29 10.42 9.44
C ASN A 64 -10.32 9.71 8.08
N ARG A 65 -11.34 9.98 7.26
CA ARG A 65 -11.56 9.25 6.01
C ARG A 65 -10.38 9.36 5.03
N ASP A 66 -9.80 10.54 4.88
CA ASP A 66 -8.70 10.76 3.92
C ASP A 66 -7.39 10.20 4.45
N GLN A 67 -7.16 10.30 5.77
CA GLN A 67 -6.05 9.63 6.45
C GLN A 67 -6.15 8.11 6.33
N ALA A 68 -7.36 7.55 6.38
CA ALA A 68 -7.57 6.11 6.22
C ALA A 68 -7.25 5.65 4.79
N ILE A 69 -7.53 6.48 3.78
CA ILE A 69 -7.13 6.21 2.39
C ILE A 69 -5.59 6.15 2.28
N LEU A 70 -4.89 7.16 2.83
CA LEU A 70 -3.43 7.18 2.82
C LEU A 70 -2.83 6.02 3.63
N GLY A 71 -3.42 5.71 4.78
CA GLY A 71 -3.00 4.59 5.63
C GLY A 71 -3.20 3.23 4.94
N ASP A 72 -4.32 3.03 4.25
CA ASP A 72 -4.58 1.82 3.46
C ASP A 72 -3.54 1.67 2.34
N ASP A 73 -3.26 2.74 1.60
CA ASP A 73 -2.23 2.71 0.55
C ASP A 73 -0.82 2.44 1.13
N LEU A 74 -0.47 2.98 2.30
CA LEU A 74 0.79 2.67 2.99
C LEU A 74 0.89 1.19 3.39
N VAL A 75 -0.17 0.64 4.00
CA VAL A 75 -0.23 -0.78 4.39
C VAL A 75 -0.17 -1.68 3.14
N ARG A 76 -0.86 -1.29 2.06
CA ARG A 76 -0.80 -1.97 0.78
C ARG A 76 0.61 -1.94 0.19
N LEU A 77 1.27 -0.78 0.21
CA LEU A 77 2.64 -0.64 -0.27
C LEU A 77 3.59 -1.56 0.51
N TYR A 78 3.48 -1.61 1.84
CA TYR A 78 4.26 -2.53 2.66
C TYR A 78 4.07 -3.99 2.23
N LYS A 79 2.82 -4.45 2.08
CA LYS A 79 2.51 -5.82 1.65
C LYS A 79 3.06 -6.13 0.26
N LEU A 80 3.05 -5.16 -0.64
CA LEU A 80 3.61 -5.31 -1.99
C LEU A 80 5.14 -5.38 -1.95
N ILE A 81 5.80 -4.59 -1.10
CA ILE A 81 7.25 -4.64 -0.89
C ILE A 81 7.65 -5.98 -0.26
N ASP A 82 6.96 -6.43 0.79
CA ASP A 82 7.20 -7.72 1.44
C ASP A 82 7.04 -8.89 0.44
N GLY A 83 5.95 -8.88 -0.33
CA GLY A 83 5.74 -9.85 -1.40
C GLY A 83 6.83 -9.77 -2.48
N LEU A 84 7.25 -8.57 -2.90
CA LEU A 84 8.31 -8.38 -3.88
C LEU A 84 9.63 -8.98 -3.40
N LEU A 85 10.00 -8.75 -2.14
CA LEU A 85 11.19 -9.31 -1.52
C LEU A 85 11.12 -10.85 -1.48
N ASP A 86 10.00 -11.41 -1.02
CA ASP A 86 9.79 -12.87 -0.96
C ASP A 86 9.90 -13.52 -2.35
N GLN A 87 9.27 -12.93 -3.38
CA GLN A 87 9.35 -13.47 -4.73
C GLN A 87 10.74 -13.32 -5.36
N THR A 88 11.48 -12.27 -4.98
CA THR A 88 12.87 -12.07 -5.42
C THR A 88 13.79 -13.15 -4.83
N CYS A 89 13.65 -13.44 -3.53
CA CYS A 89 14.36 -14.54 -2.86
C CYS A 89 14.03 -15.91 -3.45
N LYS A 90 12.81 -16.11 -3.96
CA LYS A 90 12.37 -17.33 -4.65
C LYS A 90 12.77 -17.38 -6.13
N HIS A 91 13.50 -16.38 -6.62
CA HIS A 91 13.90 -16.23 -8.02
C HIS A 91 12.71 -16.24 -9.01
N ARG A 92 11.52 -15.81 -8.56
CA ARG A 92 10.30 -15.75 -9.39
C ARG A 92 10.19 -14.38 -10.03
N ARG A 93 11.03 -14.15 -11.03
CA ARG A 93 11.22 -12.85 -11.68
C ARG A 93 9.92 -12.26 -12.24
N GLU A 94 9.10 -13.04 -12.94
CA GLU A 94 7.84 -12.55 -13.52
C GLU A 94 6.87 -12.02 -12.46
N ILE A 95 6.70 -12.75 -11.36
CA ILE A 95 5.83 -12.34 -10.26
C ILE A 95 6.42 -11.11 -9.55
N SER A 96 7.74 -11.09 -9.36
CA SER A 96 8.45 -9.93 -8.80
C SER A 96 8.21 -8.68 -9.65
N PHE A 97 8.24 -8.79 -10.99
CA PHE A 97 7.90 -7.68 -11.87
C PHE A 97 6.44 -7.22 -11.74
N VAL A 98 5.48 -8.14 -11.62
CA VAL A 98 4.08 -7.79 -11.40
C VAL A 98 3.91 -7.04 -10.08
N LEU A 99 4.50 -7.53 -9.00
CA LEU A 99 4.44 -6.88 -7.68
C LEU A 99 5.13 -5.52 -7.69
N GLY A 100 6.29 -5.40 -8.34
CA GLY A 100 7.00 -4.14 -8.50
C GLY A 100 6.18 -3.08 -9.23
N ARG A 101 5.43 -3.46 -10.28
CA ARG A 101 4.51 -2.54 -10.98
C ARG A 101 3.38 -2.05 -10.08
N LEU A 102 2.77 -2.96 -9.31
CA LEU A 102 1.71 -2.61 -8.36
C LEU A 102 2.24 -1.71 -7.23
N ALA A 103 3.44 -1.99 -6.72
CA ALA A 103 4.10 -1.16 -5.72
C ALA A 103 4.38 0.25 -6.28
N PHE A 104 4.85 0.34 -7.52
CA PHE A 104 5.11 1.61 -8.19
C PHE A 104 3.85 2.45 -8.39
N GLU A 105 2.75 1.83 -8.83
CA GLU A 105 1.44 2.50 -8.92
C GLU A 105 1.01 3.06 -7.56
N CYS A 106 1.15 2.27 -6.50
CA CYS A 106 0.83 2.69 -5.14
C CYS A 106 1.70 3.87 -4.67
N ILE A 107 3.01 3.84 -4.96
CA ILE A 107 3.93 4.96 -4.67
C ILE A 107 3.50 6.24 -5.40
N ILE A 108 3.13 6.14 -6.68
CA ILE A 108 2.65 7.30 -7.44
C ILE A 108 1.37 7.87 -6.82
N ASN A 109 0.38 7.02 -6.53
CA ASN A 109 -0.87 7.43 -5.93
C ASN A 109 -0.66 8.12 -4.59
N LEU A 110 0.14 7.51 -3.69
CA LEU A 110 0.50 8.10 -2.40
C LEU A 110 1.16 9.47 -2.56
N ARG A 111 2.19 9.57 -3.42
CA ARG A 111 2.90 10.84 -3.65
C ARG A 111 1.96 11.90 -4.20
N TYR A 112 1.08 11.54 -5.12
CA TYR A 112 0.14 12.47 -5.74
C TYR A 112 -0.93 12.95 -4.74
N LEU A 113 -1.53 12.03 -3.98
CA LEU A 113 -2.52 12.35 -2.94
C LEU A 113 -1.94 13.24 -1.84
N ILE A 114 -0.69 13.00 -1.44
CA ILE A 114 0.00 13.81 -0.42
C ILE A 114 0.33 15.20 -0.98
N ALA A 115 0.89 15.29 -2.19
CA ALA A 115 1.35 16.55 -2.76
C ALA A 115 0.21 17.50 -3.16
N TYR A 116 -0.93 16.95 -3.58
CA TYR A 116 -2.06 17.70 -4.13
C TYR A 116 -3.36 17.50 -3.33
N ALA A 117 -3.22 17.25 -2.01
CA ALA A 117 -4.31 16.94 -1.11
C ALA A 117 -5.47 17.94 -1.22
N SER A 118 -6.64 17.45 -1.64
CA SER A 118 -7.89 18.21 -1.72
C SER A 118 -9.09 17.27 -1.58
N GLU A 119 -10.21 17.78 -1.08
CA GLU A 119 -11.43 16.99 -0.89
C GLU A 119 -11.92 16.37 -2.21
N GLU A 120 -11.86 17.12 -3.31
CA GLU A 120 -12.23 16.65 -4.64
C GLU A 120 -11.33 15.49 -5.11
N LEU A 121 -10.02 15.60 -4.88
CA LEU A 121 -9.07 14.55 -5.25
C LEU A 121 -9.32 13.26 -4.47
N PHE A 122 -9.46 13.33 -3.14
CA PHE A 122 -9.77 12.15 -2.31
C PHE A 122 -11.14 11.55 -2.67
N PHE A 123 -12.13 12.39 -2.99
CA PHE A 123 -13.43 11.93 -3.46
C PHE A 123 -13.31 11.17 -4.79
N SER A 124 -12.58 11.73 -5.76
CA SER A 124 -12.35 11.14 -7.08
C SER A 124 -11.59 9.81 -6.97
N TYR A 125 -10.49 9.80 -6.20
CA TYR A 125 -9.71 8.59 -5.94
C TYR A 125 -10.56 7.47 -5.36
N ARG A 126 -11.31 7.76 -4.28
CA ARG A 126 -12.23 6.78 -3.67
C ARG A 126 -13.27 6.26 -4.64
N ARG A 127 -13.84 7.14 -5.47
CA ARG A 127 -14.84 6.74 -6.48
C ARG A 127 -14.25 5.78 -7.50
N TYR A 128 -13.01 6.03 -7.92
CA TYR A 128 -12.28 5.17 -8.86
C TYR A 128 -11.89 3.84 -8.20
N SER A 129 -11.27 3.87 -7.02
CA SER A 129 -10.79 2.67 -6.33
C SER A 129 -11.91 1.69 -5.98
N LEU A 130 -13.12 2.18 -5.69
CA LEU A 130 -14.29 1.35 -5.36
C LEU A 130 -15.18 1.01 -6.56
N GLN A 131 -14.69 1.22 -7.80
CA GLN A 131 -15.51 1.02 -9.00
C GLN A 131 -15.96 -0.44 -9.16
N HIS A 132 -15.09 -1.39 -8.80
CA HIS A 132 -15.36 -2.81 -9.00
C HIS A 132 -16.32 -3.37 -7.96
N GLU A 133 -16.22 -2.91 -6.71
CA GLU A 133 -17.15 -3.22 -5.62
C GLU A 133 -18.55 -2.71 -5.98
N ARG A 134 -18.65 -1.52 -6.56
CA ARG A 134 -19.92 -0.97 -7.06
C ARG A 134 -20.48 -1.80 -8.22
N GLN A 135 -19.65 -2.17 -9.20
CA GLN A 135 -20.08 -3.03 -10.30
C GLN A 135 -20.58 -4.40 -9.79
N LEU A 136 -19.89 -4.96 -8.80
CA LEU A 136 -20.30 -6.21 -8.15
C LEU A 136 -21.65 -6.07 -7.43
N LEU A 137 -21.82 -4.99 -6.66
CA LEU A 137 -23.07 -4.69 -5.96
C LEU A 137 -24.25 -4.59 -6.91
N GLU A 138 -24.10 -3.86 -8.02
CA GLU A 138 -25.14 -3.74 -9.04
C GLU A 138 -25.47 -5.09 -9.68
N ARG A 139 -24.45 -5.91 -9.98
CA ARG A 139 -24.68 -7.26 -10.50
C ARG A 139 -25.45 -8.15 -9.52
N ILE A 140 -25.16 -8.06 -8.22
CA ILE A 140 -25.89 -8.79 -7.17
C ILE A 140 -27.36 -8.33 -7.15
N LYS A 141 -27.62 -7.02 -7.16
CA LYS A 141 -28.98 -6.48 -7.17
C LYS A 141 -29.80 -6.98 -8.37
N VAL A 142 -29.23 -6.91 -9.58
CA VAL A 142 -29.87 -7.41 -10.80
C VAL A 142 -30.20 -8.91 -10.68
N ASN A 143 -29.28 -9.73 -10.16
CA ASN A 143 -29.53 -11.16 -9.98
C ASN A 143 -30.66 -11.45 -8.98
N ILE A 144 -30.77 -10.66 -7.91
CA ILE A 144 -31.86 -10.75 -6.93
C ILE A 144 -33.20 -10.41 -7.59
N GLU A 145 -33.24 -9.34 -8.37
CA GLU A 145 -34.44 -8.92 -9.11
C GLU A 145 -34.90 -9.99 -10.12
N VAL A 146 -33.97 -10.57 -10.89
CA VAL A 146 -34.26 -11.65 -11.85
C VAL A 146 -34.87 -12.89 -11.15
N ARG A 147 -34.54 -13.13 -9.88
CA ARG A 147 -35.15 -14.19 -9.06
C ARG A 147 -36.40 -13.76 -8.30
N GLY A 148 -37.07 -12.68 -8.73
CA GLY A 148 -38.29 -12.19 -8.10
C GLY A 148 -38.07 -11.60 -6.70
N GLY A 149 -36.89 -11.02 -6.45
CA GLY A 149 -36.55 -10.39 -5.17
C GLY A 149 -36.02 -11.34 -4.11
N GLN A 150 -35.86 -12.63 -4.41
CA GLN A 150 -35.31 -13.60 -3.46
C GLN A 150 -33.77 -13.58 -3.45
N GLY A 151 -33.21 -12.93 -2.43
CA GLY A 151 -31.77 -12.89 -2.17
C GLY A 151 -31.27 -14.14 -1.45
N LEU A 152 -30.07 -14.59 -1.83
CA LEU A 152 -29.39 -15.71 -1.20
C LEU A 152 -28.63 -15.25 0.07
N THR A 153 -28.37 -16.17 0.99
CA THR A 153 -27.59 -15.89 2.21
C THR A 153 -26.20 -15.34 1.90
N ILE A 154 -25.55 -15.86 0.85
CA ILE A 154 -24.24 -15.38 0.42
C ILE A 154 -24.30 -13.95 -0.11
N GLU A 155 -25.35 -13.58 -0.83
CA GLU A 155 -25.52 -12.25 -1.40
C GLU A 155 -25.74 -11.20 -0.31
N ARG A 156 -26.50 -11.54 0.74
CA ARG A 156 -26.61 -10.68 1.93
C ARG A 156 -25.26 -10.45 2.59
N ARG A 157 -24.43 -11.50 2.72
CA ARG A 157 -23.08 -11.37 3.27
C ARG A 157 -22.18 -10.50 2.40
N MET A 158 -22.28 -10.62 1.08
CA MET A 158 -21.50 -9.81 0.14
C MET A 158 -21.91 -8.34 0.17
N ILE A 159 -23.22 -8.05 0.18
CA ILE A 159 -23.75 -6.67 0.28
C ILE A 159 -23.24 -6.02 1.57
N ASN A 160 -23.38 -6.71 2.71
CA ASN A 160 -22.89 -6.21 4.01
C ASN A 160 -21.36 -6.01 4.08
N SER A 161 -20.60 -6.59 3.15
CA SER A 161 -19.14 -6.39 3.07
C SER A 161 -18.75 -5.22 2.16
N ILE A 162 -19.67 -4.75 1.33
CA ILE A 162 -19.48 -3.64 0.39
C ILE A 162 -20.01 -2.32 0.99
N GLU A 163 -21.10 -2.39 1.74
CA GLU A 163 -21.73 -1.27 2.47
C GLU A 163 -21.12 -1.04 3.86
#